data_AF-A0A2G5XCQ6-F1
#
_entry.id   AF-A0A2G5XCQ6-F1
#
_cell.length_a   1.000
_cell.length_b   1.000
_cell.length_c   1.000
_cell.angle_alpha   90.00
_cell.angle_beta   90.00
_cell.angle_gamma   90.00
#
_symmetry.space_group_name_H-M   'P 1'
#
loop_
_entity.id
_entity.type
_entity.pdbx_description
1 polymer ?
#
loop_
_entity_poly.entity_id
_entity_poly.type
_entity_poly.pdbx_seq_one_letter_code
_entity_poly.pdbx_strand_id
1 'polypeptide(L)'
;MKRPFSTWSIVFIVLGLVAFVVNWITPEIMEPVVLVGYIFLVIGMIFSFIAFLKRENGVMKIISCVSFFITLLCLVLIEPLMFVYILTWLKNIF
;
A
#
# COMPACT_ATOMS: atom_id res chain seq x y z
N MET A 1 13.39 -21.95 -7.21
CA MET A 1 13.33 -20.55 -7.70
C MET A 1 13.08 -19.64 -6.52
N LYS A 2 14.04 -18.77 -6.17
CA LYS A 2 13.81 -17.72 -5.17
C LYS A 2 12.87 -16.70 -5.82
N ARG A 3 11.72 -16.42 -5.20
CA ARG A 3 10.66 -15.55 -5.73
C ARG A 3 10.64 -14.22 -4.94
N PRO A 4 11.63 -13.34 -5.14
CA PRO A 4 11.80 -12.17 -4.29
C PRO A 4 10.65 -11.18 -4.43
N PHE A 5 10.14 -10.94 -5.65
CA PHE A 5 9.20 -9.85 -5.91
C PHE A 5 7.82 -10.06 -5.27
N SER A 6 7.31 -11.29 -5.24
CA SER A 6 6.04 -11.60 -4.57
C SER A 6 6.14 -11.42 -3.05
N THR A 7 7.23 -11.88 -2.44
CA THR A 7 7.49 -11.69 -1.00
C THR A 7 7.64 -10.21 -0.65
N TRP A 8 8.42 -9.44 -1.42
CA TRP A 8 8.60 -8.01 -1.19
C TRP A 8 7.29 -7.23 -1.31
N SER A 9 6.43 -7.57 -2.28
CA SER A 9 5.12 -6.94 -2.42
C SER A 9 4.26 -7.12 -1.16
N ILE A 10 4.20 -8.33 -0.61
CA ILE A 10 3.45 -8.62 0.62
C ILE A 10 4.02 -7.82 1.79
N VAL A 11 5.36 -7.78 1.95
CA VAL A 11 6.01 -7.02 3.01
C VAL A 11 5.64 -5.54 2.93
N PHE A 12 5.68 -4.93 1.75
CA PHE A 12 5.31 -3.52 1.56
C PHE A 12 3.82 -3.25 1.84
N ILE A 13 2.93 -4.16 1.44
CA ILE A 13 1.49 -4.03 1.74
C ILE A 13 1.25 -4.11 3.25
N VAL A 14 1.88 -5.07 3.95
CA VAL A 14 1.76 -5.21 5.40
C VAL A 14 2.31 -3.98 6.12
N LEU A 15 3.49 -3.47 5.72
CA LEU A 15 4.07 -2.26 6.30
C LEU A 15 3.17 -1.03 6.07
N GLY A 16 2.59 -0.89 4.87
CA GLY A 16 1.64 0.18 4.58
C GLY A 16 0.42 0.11 5.48
N LEU A 17 -0.19 -1.07 5.64
CA LEU A 17 -1.34 -1.27 6.53
C LEU A 17 -1.02 -0.99 7.99
N VAL A 18 0.15 -1.42 8.48
CA VAL A 18 0.59 -1.13 9.85
C VAL A 18 0.70 0.37 10.09
N ALA A 19 1.21 1.14 9.13
CA ALA A 19 1.28 2.60 9.25
C ALA A 19 -0.11 3.24 9.44
N PHE A 20 -1.12 2.77 8.70
CA PHE A 20 -2.50 3.23 8.87
C PHE A 20 -3.11 2.81 10.21
N VAL A 21 -2.85 1.59 10.67
CA VAL A 21 -3.31 1.12 11.99
C VAL A 21 -2.67 1.96 13.11
N VAL A 22 -1.38 2.27 13.00
CA VAL A 22 -0.69 3.16 13.95
C VAL A 22 -1.34 4.54 13.95
N ASN A 23 -1.62 5.11 12.79
CA ASN A 23 -2.31 6.40 12.68
C ASN A 23 -3.74 6.35 13.26
N TRP A 24 -4.43 5.21 13.18
CA TRP A 24 -5.78 5.05 13.72
C TRP A 24 -5.81 5.00 15.26
N ILE A 25 -4.75 4.46 15.87
CA ILE A 25 -4.63 4.35 17.33
C ILE A 25 -4.23 5.69 17.96
N THR A 26 -3.60 6.57 17.18
CA THR A 26 -3.23 7.91 17.65
C THR A 26 -4.43 8.87 17.59
N PRO A 27 -4.62 9.73 18.62
CA PRO A 27 -5.73 10.68 18.67
C PRO A 27 -5.59 11.83 17.66
N GLU A 28 -4.37 12.06 17.15
CA GLU A 28 -4.06 13.05 16.13
C GLU A 28 -3.59 12.35 14.85
N ILE A 29 -3.92 12.93 13.69
CA ILE A 29 -3.47 12.43 12.40
C ILE A 29 -1.96 12.70 12.27
N MET A 30 -1.18 11.64 12.23
CA MET A 30 0.26 11.72 11.98
C MET A 30 0.51 11.80 10.47
N GLU A 31 0.31 12.98 9.89
CA GLU A 31 0.44 13.25 8.44
C GLU A 31 1.65 12.57 7.76
N PRO A 32 2.89 12.62 8.29
CA PRO A 32 4.03 11.94 7.68
C PRO A 32 3.92 10.41 7.72
N VAL A 33 3.32 9.83 8.77
CA VAL A 33 3.09 8.38 8.88
C VAL A 33 2.09 7.91 7.84
N VAL A 34 1.01 8.68 7.65
CA VAL A 34 0.00 8.39 6.63
C VAL A 34 0.58 8.48 5.23
N LEU A 35 1.40 9.51 4.95
CA LEU A 35 2.10 9.66 3.67
C LEU A 35 3.01 8.46 3.39
N VAL A 36 3.82 8.04 4.37
CA VAL A 36 4.69 6.87 4.26
C VAL A 36 3.86 5.59 4.04
N GLY A 37 2.72 5.45 4.72
CA GLY A 37 1.77 4.36 4.52
C GLY A 37 1.26 4.29 3.08
N TYR A 38 0.83 5.41 2.51
CA TYR A 38 0.42 5.51 1.10
C TYR A 38 1.56 5.10 0.15
N ILE A 39 2.77 5.59 0.37
CA ILE A 39 3.94 5.26 -0.47
C ILE A 39 4.21 3.75 -0.44
N PHE A 40 4.18 3.12 0.74
CA PHE A 40 4.38 1.68 0.85
C PHE A 40 3.28 0.87 0.17
N LEU A 41 2.02 1.27 0.28
CA LEU A 41 0.92 0.62 -0.46
C LEU A 41 1.10 0.73 -1.97
N VAL A 42 1.50 1.90 -2.49
CA VAL A 42 1.76 2.11 -3.92
C VAL A 42 2.95 1.28 -4.41
N ILE A 43 4.05 1.23 -3.66
CA ILE A 43 5.21 0.38 -3.98
C ILE A 43 4.82 -1.10 -3.96
N GLY A 44 4.06 -1.52 -2.95
CA GLY A 44 3.53 -2.88 -2.85
C GLY A 44 2.66 -3.25 -4.06
N MET A 45 1.80 -2.33 -4.50
CA MET A 45 0.98 -2.47 -5.70
C MET A 45 1.83 -2.63 -6.98
N ILE A 46 2.85 -1.79 -7.16
CA ILE A 46 3.77 -1.86 -8.32
C ILE A 46 4.48 -3.21 -8.34
N PHE A 47 4.99 -3.69 -7.20
CA PHE A 47 5.63 -5.01 -7.14
C PHE A 47 4.67 -6.17 -7.41
N SER A 48 3.41 -6.07 -6.95
CA SER A 48 2.36 -7.04 -7.30
C SER A 48 2.10 -7.07 -8.80
N PHE A 49 2.05 -5.91 -9.46
CA PHE A 49 1.85 -5.80 -10.90
C PHE A 49 3.04 -6.36 -11.70
N ILE A 50 4.27 -6.06 -11.28
CA ILE A 50 5.49 -6.61 -11.90
C ILE A 50 5.54 -8.14 -11.75
N ALA A 51 5.17 -8.68 -10.58
CA ALA A 51 5.11 -10.12 -10.36
C ALA A 51 4.07 -10.80 -11.27
N PHE A 52 2.91 -10.15 -11.48
CA PHE A 52 1.89 -10.59 -12.42
C PHE A 52 2.40 -10.59 -13.87
N LEU A 53 3.05 -9.51 -14.32
CA LEU A 53 3.61 -9.40 -15.67
C LEU A 53 4.72 -10.42 -15.96
N LYS A 54 5.55 -10.73 -14.96
CA LYS A 54 6.61 -11.75 -15.07
C LYS A 54 6.11 -13.18 -15.25
N ARG A 55 4.79 -13.41 -15.28
CA ARG A 55 4.16 -14.74 -15.44
C ARG A 55 4.78 -15.78 -14.50
N GLU A 56 4.89 -15.46 -13.21
CA GLU A 56 5.19 -16.51 -12.25
C GLU A 56 4.06 -17.56 -12.28
N ASN A 57 4.39 -18.77 -12.74
CA ASN A 57 3.41 -19.84 -12.94
C ASN A 57 2.85 -20.34 -11.60
N GLY A 58 1.51 -20.49 -11.52
CA GLY A 58 0.79 -21.13 -10.41
C GLY A 58 -0.04 -20.17 -9.55
N VAL A 59 -0.38 -20.63 -8.33
CA VAL A 59 -1.25 -19.97 -7.34
C VAL A 59 -0.83 -18.52 -7.02
N MET A 60 0.45 -18.16 -7.23
CA MET A 60 0.95 -16.80 -7.01
C MET A 60 0.39 -15.74 -7.97
N LYS A 61 -0.07 -16.11 -9.18
CA LYS A 61 -0.76 -15.17 -10.08
C LYS A 61 -2.07 -14.68 -9.46
N ILE A 62 -2.77 -15.56 -8.74
CA ILE A 62 -3.99 -15.23 -8.01
C ILE A 62 -3.65 -14.38 -6.79
N ILE A 63 -2.59 -14.74 -6.04
CA ILE A 63 -2.18 -13.98 -4.85
C ILE A 63 -1.79 -12.54 -5.18
N SER A 64 -0.98 -12.30 -6.23
CA SER A 64 -0.62 -10.94 -6.66
C SER A 64 -1.82 -10.13 -7.19
N CYS A 65 -2.79 -10.79 -7.81
CA CYS A 65 -4.03 -10.14 -8.24
C CYS A 65 -4.90 -9.77 -7.03
N VAL A 66 -5.07 -10.70 -6.10
CA VAL A 66 -5.83 -10.50 -4.86
C VAL A 66 -5.21 -9.41 -4.00
N SER A 67 -3.88 -9.39 -3.84
CA SER A 67 -3.18 -8.34 -3.08
C SER A 67 -3.33 -6.96 -3.73
N PHE A 68 -3.33 -6.89 -5.07
CA PHE A 68 -3.61 -5.65 -5.80
C PHE A 68 -5.02 -5.14 -5.50
N PHE A 69 -6.04 -6.00 -5.59
CA PHE A 69 -7.42 -5.63 -5.28
C PHE A 69 -7.63 -5.27 -3.80
N ILE A 70 -6.99 -5.98 -2.87
CA ILE A 70 -7.05 -5.64 -1.44
C ILE A 70 -6.42 -4.27 -1.17
N THR A 71 -5.28 -3.97 -1.81
CA THR A 71 -4.62 -2.67 -1.65
C THR A 71 -5.51 -1.53 -2.16
N LEU A 72 -6.13 -1.71 -3.33
CA LEU A 72 -7.12 -0.77 -3.86
C LEU A 72 -8.34 -0.62 -2.96
N LEU A 73 -8.87 -1.74 -2.44
CA LEU A 73 -10.00 -1.73 -1.53
C LEU A 73 -9.68 -0.96 -0.24
N CYS A 74 -8.51 -1.20 0.36
CA CYS A 74 -8.04 -0.46 1.52
C CYS A 74 -7.90 1.04 1.22
N LEU A 75 -7.37 1.41 0.05
CA LEU A 75 -7.26 2.83 -0.35
C LEU A 75 -8.63 3.50 -0.48
N VAL A 76 -9.66 2.78 -0.93
CA VAL A 76 -11.03 3.31 -1.05
C VAL A 76 -11.74 3.36 0.31
N LEU A 77 -11.48 2.40 1.20
CA LEU A 77 -12.11 2.31 2.51
C LEU A 77 -11.51 3.27 3.55
N ILE A 78 -10.21 3.57 3.50
CA ILE A 78 -9.50 4.42 4.47
C ILE A 78 -9.76 5.91 4.19
N GLU A 79 -11.02 6.27 3.95
CA GLU A 79 -11.48 7.63 3.66
C GLU A 79 -10.86 8.26 2.40
N PRO A 80 -11.62 8.41 1.29
CA PRO A 80 -11.14 9.11 0.10
C PRO A 80 -10.69 10.55 0.38
N LEU A 81 -11.16 11.14 1.48
CA LEU A 81 -10.77 12.47 1.95
C LEU A 81 -9.35 12.49 2.55
N MET A 82 -8.85 11.38 3.09
CA MET A 82 -7.54 11.33 3.72
C MET A 82 -6.41 11.54 2.71
N PHE A 83 -6.58 11.03 1.48
CA PHE A 83 -5.68 11.32 0.37
C PHE A 83 -5.65 12.81 0.02
N VAL A 84 -6.82 13.46 -0.08
CA VAL A 84 -6.93 14.90 -0.38
C VAL A 84 -6.35 15.75 0.75
N TYR A 85 -6.54 15.32 1.99
CA TYR A 85 -5.98 15.96 3.18
C TYR A 85 -4.45 15.96 3.15
N ILE A 86 -3.82 14.81 2.88
CA ILE A 86 -2.35 14.72 2.76
C ILE A 86 -1.81 15.61 1.63
N LEU A 87 -2.50 15.66 0.49
CA LEU A 87 -2.09 16.55 -0.61
C LEU A 87 -2.17 18.03 -0.21
N THR A 88 -3.19 18.40 0.56
CA THR A 88 -3.36 19.77 1.06
C THR A 88 -2.29 20.13 2.08
N TRP A 89 -2.00 19.21 3.00
CA TRP A 89 -0.91 19.33 3.96
C TRP A 89 0.45 19.47 3.27
N LEU A 90 0.73 18.63 2.27
CA LEU A 90 1.99 18.68 1.53
C LEU A 90 2.17 20.02 0.82
N LYS A 91 1.10 20.57 0.23
CA LYS A 91 1.07 21.91 -0.36
C LYS A 91 1.25 23.02 0.67
N ASN A 92 0.87 22.81 1.93
CA ASN A 92 1.08 23.80 2.98
C ASN A 92 2.53 23.83 3.47
N ILE A 93 3.26 22.72 3.32
CA ILE A 93 4.67 22.60 3.72
C ILE A 93 5.65 23.08 2.63
N PHE A 94 5.31 22.87 1.36
CA PHE A 94 6.10 23.28 0.18
C PHE A 94 5.60 24.59 -0.42
#